data_AF-A0A7X6DMC0-F1
#
_entry.id   AF-A0A7X6DMC0-F1
#
_cell.length_a   1.000
_cell.length_b   1.000
_cell.length_c   1.000
_cell.angle_alpha   90.00
_cell.angle_beta   90.00
_cell.angle_gamma   90.00
#
_symmetry.space_group_name_H-M   'P 1'
#
loop_
_entity.id
_entity.type
_entity.pdbx_description
1 polymer ?
#
loop_
_entity_poly.entity_id
_entity_poly.type
_entity_poly.pdbx_seq_one_letter_code
_entity_poly.pdbx_strand_id
1 'polypeptide(L)'
;MAGRSTGTERLFRGTEPAYQIATLYALGTDHALRASYSAAPTVPSLWEVRVDRQSDFTVIMEGNPDLKPSKLHSNEIGYHGVYFDRRLQAEGSLFYMQSDDLTASFVKQQGAFFPFPTPTTFSFDNSRKATAKGAELKWTYRFAPARWVYVNYTYETIDDDGSTFRGKILRVRIIASSPTSSKSRRRTTASSRSSIES
;
A
#
# COMPACT_ATOMS: atom_id res chain seq x y z
N MET A 1 3.53 -12.12 53.09
CA MET A 1 4.09 -13.05 52.08
C MET A 1 3.97 -12.38 50.73
N ALA A 2 5.08 -11.88 50.18
CA ALA A 2 5.13 -11.22 48.88
C ALA A 2 5.32 -12.27 47.78
N GLY A 3 4.30 -12.47 46.96
CA GLY A 3 4.37 -13.34 45.78
C GLY A 3 5.21 -12.67 44.70
N ARG A 4 6.46 -13.11 44.54
CA ARG A 4 7.29 -12.77 43.37
C ARG A 4 6.65 -13.40 42.14
N SER A 5 5.93 -12.58 41.37
CA SER A 5 5.58 -12.89 39.99
C SER A 5 6.88 -13.01 39.20
N THR A 6 7.27 -14.25 38.88
CA THR A 6 8.28 -14.54 37.85
C THR A 6 7.65 -14.21 36.50
N GLY A 7 7.55 -12.92 36.21
CA GLY A 7 7.25 -12.43 34.88
C GLY A 7 8.41 -12.85 33.99
N THR A 8 8.27 -14.00 33.35
CA THR A 8 9.01 -14.30 32.12
C THR A 8 8.71 -13.15 31.16
N GLU A 9 9.67 -12.24 31.10
CA GLU A 9 9.89 -11.32 30.02
C GLU A 9 9.48 -11.98 28.69
N ARG A 10 8.28 -11.68 28.21
CA ARG A 10 7.94 -11.87 26.79
C ARG A 10 8.63 -10.75 26.01
N LEU A 11 9.95 -10.65 26.15
CA LEU A 11 10.80 -9.81 25.35
C LEU A 11 10.78 -10.39 23.93
N PHE A 12 10.17 -9.66 23.01
CA PHE A 12 10.13 -9.92 21.57
C PHE A 12 9.48 -11.26 21.17
N ARG A 13 8.15 -11.27 21.10
CA ARG A 13 7.40 -12.27 20.33
C ARG A 13 7.76 -12.12 18.84
N GLY A 14 8.82 -12.83 18.45
CA GLY A 14 9.18 -13.32 17.12
C GLY A 14 9.05 -12.33 15.97
N THR A 15 10.18 -11.88 15.43
CA THR A 15 10.24 -11.40 14.05
C THR A 15 9.76 -12.53 13.14
N GLU A 16 8.55 -12.43 12.60
CA GLU A 16 8.14 -13.30 11.50
C GLU A 16 8.99 -12.93 10.26
N PRO A 17 9.54 -13.92 9.54
CA PRO A 17 10.34 -13.63 8.36
C PRO A 17 9.44 -13.19 7.20
N ALA A 18 9.92 -12.21 6.43
CA ALA A 18 9.36 -11.93 5.11
C ALA A 18 10.00 -12.87 4.08
N TYR A 19 9.20 -13.39 3.15
CA TYR A 19 9.68 -14.26 2.07
C TYR A 19 9.12 -13.82 0.72
N GLN A 20 9.90 -14.05 -0.32
CA GLN A 20 9.51 -13.77 -1.70
C GLN A 20 10.11 -14.82 -2.62
N ILE A 21 9.29 -15.32 -3.54
CA ILE A 21 9.70 -16.18 -4.63
C ILE A 21 9.19 -15.59 -5.95
N ALA A 22 10.04 -15.62 -6.96
CA ALA A 22 9.69 -15.17 -8.30
C ALA A 22 10.30 -16.11 -9.33
N THR A 23 9.56 -16.35 -10.40
CA THR A 23 10.03 -17.08 -11.57
C THR A 23 9.83 -16.21 -12.80
N LEU A 24 10.77 -16.32 -13.73
CA LEU A 24 10.74 -15.65 -15.02
C LEU A 24 10.92 -16.73 -16.09
N TYR A 25 9.98 -16.78 -17.03
CA TYR A 25 10.00 -17.71 -18.15
C TYR A 25 10.08 -16.93 -19.46
N ALA A 26 11.20 -17.07 -20.16
CA ALA A 26 11.36 -16.49 -21.49
C ALA A 26 10.57 -17.33 -22.50
N LEU A 27 9.52 -16.75 -23.08
CA LEU A 27 8.75 -17.37 -24.16
C LEU A 27 9.48 -17.28 -25.52
N GLY A 28 10.44 -16.35 -25.62
CA GLY A 28 11.26 -16.10 -26.80
C GLY A 28 12.28 -14.99 -26.51
N THR A 29 12.86 -14.40 -27.55
CA THR A 29 13.88 -13.32 -27.41
C THR A 29 13.32 -12.02 -26.87
N ASP A 30 12.03 -11.77 -27.09
CA ASP A 30 11.39 -10.48 -26.85
C ASP A 30 10.14 -10.60 -25.96
N HIS A 31 9.89 -11.79 -25.39
CA HIS A 31 8.70 -12.11 -24.62
C HIS A 31 9.06 -12.86 -23.34
N ALA A 32 8.49 -12.43 -22.22
CA ALA A 32 8.68 -13.07 -20.93
C ALA A 32 7.39 -13.09 -20.11
N LEU A 33 7.20 -14.18 -19.38
CA LEU A 33 6.20 -14.31 -18.32
C LEU A 33 6.91 -14.26 -16.98
N ARG A 34 6.31 -13.57 -16.02
CA ARG A 34 6.75 -13.53 -14.64
C ARG A 34 5.62 -14.02 -13.75
N ALA A 35 5.94 -14.80 -12.74
CA ALA A 35 5.05 -15.05 -11.62
C ALA A 35 5.81 -14.80 -10.32
N SER A 36 5.17 -14.17 -9.35
CA SER A 36 5.75 -13.96 -8.02
C SER A 36 4.73 -14.14 -6.92
N TYR A 37 5.23 -14.64 -5.79
CA TYR A 37 4.52 -14.74 -4.53
C TYR A 37 5.39 -14.12 -3.44
N SER A 38 4.79 -13.35 -2.55
CA SER A 38 5.47 -12.80 -1.39
C SER A 38 4.57 -12.83 -0.17
N ALA A 39 5.17 -12.93 1.01
CA ALA A 39 4.51 -12.60 2.25
C ALA A 39 5.40 -11.72 3.12
N ALA A 40 4.79 -10.73 3.75
CA ALA A 40 5.47 -9.78 4.61
C ALA A 40 4.62 -9.51 5.86
N PRO A 41 5.17 -9.74 7.07
CA PRO A 41 4.54 -9.31 8.31
C PRO A 41 4.83 -7.81 8.55
N THR A 42 3.85 -7.09 9.07
CA THR A 42 3.99 -5.69 9.52
C THR A 42 3.75 -5.63 11.01
N VAL A 43 4.73 -5.13 11.75
CA VAL A 43 4.62 -4.97 13.21
C VAL A 43 3.60 -3.88 13.55
N PRO A 44 2.80 -4.06 14.63
CA PRO A 44 1.91 -3.01 15.11
C PRO A 44 2.70 -1.76 15.48
N SER A 45 2.09 -0.59 15.30
CA SER A 45 2.71 0.68 15.67
C SER A 45 2.81 0.81 17.20
N LEU A 46 3.80 1.58 17.67
CA LEU A 46 3.97 1.85 19.10
C LEU A 46 2.72 2.49 19.73
N TRP A 47 1.99 3.29 18.94
CA TRP A 47 0.72 3.90 19.35
C TRP A 47 -0.35 2.84 19.65
N GLU A 48 -0.59 1.90 18.74
CA GLU A 48 -1.61 0.85 18.92
C GLU A 48 -1.28 -0.08 20.10
N VAL A 49 0.01 -0.30 20.36
CA VAL A 49 0.49 -1.18 21.43
C VAL A 49 0.47 -0.50 22.80
N ARG A 50 0.75 0.81 22.87
CA ARG A 50 1.05 1.51 24.13
C ARG A 50 0.28 2.78 24.40
N VAL A 51 -0.67 3.18 23.56
CA VAL A 51 -1.47 4.38 23.86
C VAL A 51 -2.15 4.21 25.21
N ASP A 52 -2.04 5.22 26.05
CA ASP A 52 -2.84 5.35 27.25
C ASP A 52 -3.20 6.82 27.33
N ARG A 53 -4.24 7.18 26.57
CA ARG A 53 -4.63 8.57 26.37
C ARG A 53 -6.10 8.74 26.66
N GLN A 54 -6.39 9.61 27.61
CA GLN A 54 -7.70 10.18 27.79
C GLN A 54 -7.85 11.44 26.93
N SER A 55 -8.77 11.42 25.96
CA SER A 55 -9.00 12.58 25.07
C SER A 55 -9.86 13.63 25.77
N ASP A 56 -10.85 13.19 26.55
CA ASP A 56 -11.74 14.01 27.36
C ASP A 56 -12.33 13.18 28.52
N PHE A 57 -13.29 13.71 29.27
CA PHE A 57 -13.95 12.98 30.37
C PHE A 57 -14.84 11.81 29.91
N THR A 58 -15.05 11.65 28.60
CA THR A 58 -15.94 10.64 28.00
C THR A 58 -15.22 9.56 27.20
N VAL A 59 -13.96 9.77 26.81
CA VAL A 59 -13.22 8.86 25.91
C VAL A 59 -11.81 8.56 26.42
N ILE A 60 -11.54 7.26 26.59
CA ILE A 60 -10.21 6.69 26.84
C ILE A 60 -9.79 5.85 25.64
N MET A 61 -8.54 5.99 25.20
CA MET A 61 -7.90 5.08 24.26
C MET A 61 -6.82 4.28 24.97
N GLU A 62 -6.95 2.96 24.94
CA GLU A 62 -6.04 2.01 25.59
C GLU A 62 -5.40 1.10 24.53
N GLY A 63 -4.08 1.10 24.49
CA GLY A 63 -3.28 0.26 23.63
C GLY A 63 -3.39 -1.21 24.02
N ASN A 64 -3.07 -2.09 23.07
CA ASN A 64 -3.14 -3.52 23.30
C ASN A 64 -1.74 -4.15 23.11
N PRO A 65 -1.05 -4.56 24.20
CA PRO A 65 0.27 -5.18 24.11
C PRO A 65 0.25 -6.58 23.50
N ASP A 66 -0.93 -7.19 23.34
CA ASP A 66 -1.12 -8.51 22.75
C ASP A 66 -1.41 -8.48 21.24
N LEU A 67 -1.34 -7.30 20.59
CA LEU A 67 -1.47 -7.19 19.13
C LEU A 67 -0.42 -8.04 18.42
N LYS A 68 -0.89 -8.77 17.42
CA LYS A 68 -0.06 -9.58 16.52
C LYS A 68 0.35 -8.72 15.32
N PRO A 69 1.48 -9.05 14.67
CA PRO A 69 1.79 -8.49 13.35
C PRO A 69 0.67 -8.80 12.35
N SER A 70 0.31 -7.81 11.53
CA SER A 70 -0.57 -8.03 10.37
C SER A 70 0.21 -8.71 9.26
N LYS A 71 -0.42 -9.54 8.43
CA LYS A 71 0.26 -10.33 7.39
C LYS A 71 -0.21 -9.91 6.02
N LEU A 72 0.71 -9.52 5.15
CA LEU A 72 0.44 -9.22 3.75
C LEU A 72 0.91 -10.38 2.89
N HIS A 73 0.01 -10.96 2.10
CA HIS A 73 0.30 -11.93 1.04
C HIS A 73 0.05 -11.28 -0.31
N SER A 74 0.96 -11.47 -1.26
CA SER A 74 0.81 -10.93 -2.63
C SER A 74 1.18 -11.99 -3.66
N ASN A 75 0.29 -12.19 -4.62
CA ASN A 75 0.48 -13.01 -5.81
C ASN A 75 0.39 -12.10 -7.03
N GLU A 76 1.33 -12.24 -7.96
CA GLU A 76 1.36 -11.47 -9.19
C GLU A 76 1.75 -12.36 -10.37
N ILE A 77 1.04 -12.23 -11.48
CA ILE A 77 1.42 -12.81 -12.77
C ILE A 77 1.53 -11.67 -13.77
N GLY A 78 2.68 -11.57 -14.41
CA GLY A 78 3.03 -10.51 -15.35
C GLY A 78 3.46 -11.07 -16.70
N TYR A 79 3.24 -10.27 -17.73
CA TYR A 79 3.71 -10.49 -19.08
C TYR A 79 4.42 -9.23 -19.58
N HIS A 80 5.56 -9.43 -20.24
CA HIS A 80 6.29 -8.40 -20.95
C HIS A 80 6.56 -8.87 -22.37
N GLY A 81 6.22 -8.03 -23.36
CA GLY A 81 6.40 -8.33 -24.77
C GLY A 81 6.88 -7.12 -25.56
N VAL A 82 7.74 -7.38 -26.53
CA VAL A 82 8.19 -6.40 -27.52
C VAL A 82 7.78 -6.85 -28.91
N TYR A 83 7.16 -5.97 -29.68
CA TYR A 83 6.55 -6.26 -30.98
C TYR A 83 6.99 -5.24 -32.05
N PHE A 84 6.74 -5.59 -33.32
CA PHE A 84 6.93 -4.71 -34.48
C PHE A 84 8.33 -4.09 -34.57
N ASP A 85 9.38 -4.92 -34.61
CA ASP A 85 10.78 -4.46 -34.61
C ASP A 85 11.08 -3.48 -33.47
N ARG A 86 10.58 -3.81 -32.28
CA ARG A 86 10.75 -3.02 -31.04
C ARG A 86 10.06 -1.66 -31.05
N ARG A 87 9.08 -1.46 -31.94
CA ARG A 87 8.25 -0.25 -31.95
C ARG A 87 7.15 -0.29 -30.89
N LEU A 88 6.67 -1.47 -30.51
CA LEU A 88 5.68 -1.60 -29.43
C LEU A 88 6.28 -2.37 -28.26
N GLN A 89 6.20 -1.80 -27.07
CA GLN A 89 6.46 -2.49 -25.81
C GLN A 89 5.15 -2.58 -25.05
N ALA A 90 4.78 -3.78 -24.62
CA ALA A 90 3.58 -4.01 -23.84
C ALA A 90 3.92 -4.80 -22.58
N GLU A 91 3.44 -4.29 -21.45
CA GLU A 91 3.54 -4.89 -20.14
C GLU A 91 2.12 -5.01 -19.58
N GLY A 92 1.84 -6.13 -18.93
CA GLY A 92 0.59 -6.32 -18.22
C GLY A 92 0.80 -7.22 -17.01
N SER A 93 0.15 -6.90 -15.89
CA SER A 93 0.17 -7.72 -14.69
C SER A 93 -1.23 -7.86 -14.11
N LEU A 94 -1.47 -9.02 -13.51
CA LEU A 94 -2.62 -9.30 -12.65
C LEU A 94 -2.07 -9.54 -11.26
N PHE A 95 -2.67 -8.87 -10.27
CA PHE A 95 -2.25 -9.00 -8.88
C PHE A 95 -3.42 -9.33 -7.96
N TYR A 96 -3.11 -10.07 -6.91
CA TYR A 96 -4.01 -10.40 -5.82
C TYR A 96 -3.24 -10.29 -4.51
N MET A 97 -3.65 -9.34 -3.67
CA MET A 97 -3.08 -9.04 -2.37
C MET A 97 -4.12 -9.29 -1.29
N GLN A 98 -3.72 -9.96 -0.22
CA GLN A 98 -4.53 -10.21 0.95
C GLN A 98 -3.77 -9.74 2.20
N SER A 99 -4.42 -8.93 3.01
CA SER A 99 -3.94 -8.50 4.31
C SER A 99 -4.79 -9.16 5.39
N ASP A 100 -4.18 -10.02 6.20
CA ASP A 100 -4.78 -10.66 7.37
C ASP A 100 -4.31 -9.97 8.65
N ASP A 101 -5.05 -10.19 9.75
CA ASP A 101 -4.74 -9.67 11.08
C ASP A 101 -4.56 -8.14 11.10
N LEU A 102 -5.34 -7.39 10.31
CA LEU A 102 -5.27 -5.93 10.28
C LEU A 102 -5.75 -5.35 11.61
N THR A 103 -5.00 -4.38 12.11
CA THR A 103 -5.37 -3.66 13.34
C THR A 103 -6.65 -2.86 13.11
N ALA A 104 -7.62 -3.01 14.01
CA ALA A 104 -8.84 -2.22 14.04
C ALA A 104 -9.13 -1.72 15.45
N SER A 105 -9.75 -0.55 15.55
CA SER A 105 -10.26 -0.06 16.84
C SER A 105 -11.64 -0.63 17.12
N PHE A 106 -11.88 -0.95 18.39
CA PHE A 106 -13.18 -1.42 18.88
C PHE A 106 -13.48 -0.80 20.25
N VAL A 107 -14.76 -0.82 20.63
CA VAL A 107 -15.19 -0.37 21.96
C VAL A 107 -14.95 -1.51 22.95
N LYS A 108 -13.93 -1.35 23.80
CA LYS A 108 -13.59 -2.30 24.88
C LYS A 108 -14.57 -2.19 26.04
N GLN A 109 -14.98 -0.97 26.37
CA GLN A 109 -15.97 -0.69 27.41
C GLN A 109 -16.87 0.45 26.96
N GLN A 110 -18.17 0.20 26.90
CA GLN A 110 -19.15 1.25 26.65
C GLN A 110 -19.31 2.10 27.92
N GLY A 111 -19.14 3.41 27.79
CA GLY A 111 -19.38 4.33 28.90
C GLY A 111 -20.87 4.44 29.24
N ALA A 112 -21.18 4.74 30.50
CA ALA A 112 -22.52 5.01 30.98
C ALA A 112 -22.58 6.42 31.57
N PHE A 113 -23.67 7.15 31.33
CA PHE A 113 -23.89 8.49 31.89
C PHE A 113 -24.61 8.46 33.26
N PHE A 114 -25.23 7.33 33.62
CA PHE A 114 -26.03 7.19 34.84
C PHE A 114 -25.86 5.78 35.44
N PRO A 115 -25.84 5.63 36.78
CA PRO A 115 -25.86 6.67 37.81
C PRO A 115 -24.52 7.38 38.01
N PHE A 116 -23.43 6.84 37.47
CA PHE A 116 -22.09 7.44 37.56
C PHE A 116 -21.47 7.53 36.16
N PRO A 117 -20.99 8.73 35.74
CA PRO A 117 -20.36 8.89 34.43
C PRO A 117 -19.09 8.04 34.36
N THR A 118 -19.08 7.10 33.42
CA THR A 118 -17.90 6.29 33.08
C THR A 118 -17.54 6.53 31.62
N PRO A 119 -16.24 6.71 31.31
CA PRO A 119 -15.81 6.95 29.94
C PRO A 119 -15.98 5.70 29.08
N THR A 120 -16.19 5.91 27.78
CA THR A 120 -16.07 4.87 26.76
C THR A 120 -14.61 4.61 26.50
N THR A 121 -14.20 3.34 26.60
CA THR A 121 -12.82 2.92 26.35
C THR A 121 -12.72 2.23 25.00
N PHE A 122 -11.86 2.74 24.13
CA PHE A 122 -11.49 2.12 22.87
C PHE A 122 -10.19 1.36 23.03
N SER A 123 -10.07 0.24 22.34
CA SER A 123 -8.82 -0.51 22.23
C SER A 123 -8.64 -1.06 20.81
N PHE A 124 -7.60 -1.84 20.59
CA PHE A 124 -7.20 -2.35 19.28
C PHE A 124 -7.18 -3.87 19.27
N ASP A 125 -7.63 -4.47 18.17
CA ASP A 125 -7.51 -5.90 17.92
C ASP A 125 -7.06 -6.18 16.47
N ASN A 126 -6.78 -7.44 16.17
CA ASN A 126 -6.42 -7.92 14.83
C ASN A 126 -7.63 -8.57 14.13
N SER A 127 -8.81 -7.94 14.18
CA SER A 127 -10.06 -8.57 13.71
C SER A 127 -10.32 -8.42 12.21
N ARG A 128 -9.62 -7.51 11.51
CA ARG A 128 -9.94 -7.16 10.13
C ARG A 128 -9.09 -7.89 9.10
N LYS A 129 -9.63 -7.98 7.88
CA LYS A 129 -8.93 -8.47 6.70
C LYS A 129 -9.27 -7.60 5.50
N ALA A 130 -8.32 -7.39 4.60
CA ALA A 130 -8.56 -6.66 3.37
C ALA A 130 -8.00 -7.44 2.18
N THR A 131 -8.69 -7.38 1.06
CA THR A 131 -8.23 -7.93 -0.22
C THR A 131 -8.15 -6.82 -1.25
N ALA A 132 -7.02 -6.69 -1.93
CA ALA A 132 -6.86 -5.83 -3.09
C ALA A 132 -6.51 -6.68 -4.31
N LYS A 133 -7.25 -6.53 -5.40
CA LYS A 133 -7.02 -7.29 -6.64
C LYS A 133 -7.19 -6.38 -7.85
N GLY A 134 -6.41 -6.62 -8.89
CA GLY A 134 -6.39 -5.71 -10.01
C GLY A 134 -5.58 -6.17 -11.20
N ALA A 135 -5.52 -5.27 -12.17
CA ALA A 135 -4.76 -5.40 -13.38
C ALA A 135 -4.04 -4.08 -13.69
N GLU A 136 -2.78 -4.17 -14.08
CA GLU A 136 -2.01 -3.05 -14.61
C GLU A 136 -1.62 -3.34 -16.05
N LEU A 137 -1.75 -2.34 -16.91
CA LEU A 137 -1.35 -2.41 -18.32
C LEU A 137 -0.51 -1.18 -18.65
N LYS A 138 0.56 -1.39 -19.40
CA LYS A 138 1.45 -0.33 -19.84
C LYS A 138 1.90 -0.61 -21.27
N TRP A 139 1.62 0.31 -22.17
CA TRP A 139 2.00 0.22 -23.58
C TRP A 139 2.80 1.43 -23.99
N THR A 140 3.87 1.21 -24.74
CA THR A 140 4.67 2.26 -25.39
C THR A 140 4.78 1.94 -26.87
N TYR A 141 4.26 2.82 -27.73
CA TYR A 141 4.30 2.63 -29.18
C TYR A 141 5.03 3.77 -29.87
N ARG A 142 6.09 3.44 -30.61
CA ARG A 142 6.93 4.36 -31.40
C ARG A 142 6.64 4.19 -32.89
N PHE A 143 5.78 5.05 -33.42
CA PHE A 143 5.41 5.03 -34.84
C PHE A 143 6.38 5.80 -35.74
N ALA A 144 7.27 6.64 -35.16
CA ALA A 144 8.39 7.26 -35.87
C ALA A 144 9.58 7.51 -34.91
N PRO A 145 10.82 7.77 -35.40
CA PRO A 145 11.99 7.93 -34.54
C PRO A 145 11.82 8.96 -33.42
N ALA A 146 11.09 10.06 -33.63
CA ALA A 146 10.84 11.07 -32.60
C ALA A 146 9.38 11.12 -32.13
N ARG A 147 8.56 10.13 -32.51
CA ARG A 147 7.12 10.13 -32.20
C ARG A 147 6.69 8.84 -31.52
N TRP A 148 6.15 8.99 -30.33
CA TRP A 148 5.69 7.88 -29.51
C TRP A 148 4.44 8.24 -28.70
N VAL A 149 3.70 7.21 -28.33
CA VAL A 149 2.56 7.26 -27.41
C VAL A 149 2.82 6.28 -26.29
N TYR A 150 2.56 6.72 -25.07
CA TYR A 150 2.57 5.93 -23.85
C TYR A 150 1.18 5.90 -23.27
N VAL A 151 0.72 4.71 -22.92
CA VAL A 151 -0.55 4.46 -22.25
C VAL A 151 -0.26 3.63 -21.01
N ASN A 152 -0.81 4.07 -19.88
CA ASN A 152 -0.82 3.29 -18.66
C ASN A 152 -2.24 3.26 -18.09
N TYR A 153 -2.65 2.08 -17.67
CA TYR A 153 -3.98 1.78 -17.18
C TYR A 153 -3.85 0.91 -15.94
N THR A 154 -4.50 1.31 -14.86
CA THR A 154 -4.59 0.53 -13.62
C THR A 154 -6.05 0.40 -13.23
N TYR A 155 -6.48 -0.84 -13.01
CA TYR A 155 -7.78 -1.18 -12.43
C TYR A 155 -7.56 -1.95 -11.14
N GLU A 156 -8.18 -1.49 -10.05
CA GLU A 156 -8.05 -2.12 -8.75
C GLU A 156 -9.41 -2.13 -8.04
N THR A 157 -9.69 -3.22 -7.33
CA THR A 157 -10.81 -3.36 -6.41
C THR A 157 -10.29 -3.72 -5.04
N ILE A 158 -10.79 -3.03 -4.02
CA ILE A 158 -10.46 -3.25 -2.62
C ILE A 158 -11.74 -3.66 -1.88
N ASP A 159 -11.69 -4.83 -1.25
CA ASP A 159 -12.75 -5.39 -0.41
C ASP A 159 -12.22 -5.46 1.04
N ASP A 160 -12.95 -4.92 2.03
CA ASP A 160 -12.60 -4.95 3.47
C ASP A 160 -13.61 -5.81 4.24
N ASP A 161 -13.16 -6.97 4.74
CA ASP A 161 -13.99 -7.89 5.51
C ASP A 161 -14.19 -7.32 6.92
N GLY A 162 -15.38 -6.78 7.16
CA GLY A 162 -15.75 -6.12 8.40
C GLY A 162 -16.32 -4.71 8.19
N SER A 163 -16.28 -4.20 6.96
CA SER A 163 -17.00 -2.99 6.59
C SER A 163 -17.85 -3.21 5.33
N THR A 164 -18.85 -2.36 5.10
CA THR A 164 -19.60 -2.33 3.84
C THR A 164 -18.81 -1.62 2.73
N PHE A 165 -17.54 -1.29 2.96
CA PHE A 165 -16.74 -0.55 2.01
C PHE A 165 -16.25 -1.46 0.88
N ARG A 166 -16.58 -1.08 -0.36
CA ARG A 166 -15.99 -1.62 -1.58
C ARG A 166 -15.42 -0.48 -2.40
N GLY A 167 -14.11 -0.43 -2.52
CA GLY A 167 -13.40 0.57 -3.31
C GLY A 167 -13.17 0.07 -4.73
N LYS A 168 -13.36 0.94 -5.73
CA LYS A 168 -12.91 0.71 -7.10
C LYS A 168 -12.06 1.89 -7.54
N ILE A 169 -10.85 1.60 -8.01
CA ILE A 169 -9.92 2.60 -8.52
C ILE A 169 -9.68 2.31 -10.00
N LEU A 170 -9.87 3.33 -10.81
CA LEU A 170 -9.58 3.33 -12.23
C LEU A 170 -8.66 4.51 -12.52
N ARG A 171 -7.47 4.25 -13.04
CA ARG A 171 -6.51 5.30 -13.44
C ARG A 171 -6.08 5.07 -14.88
N VAL A 172 -6.18 6.12 -15.68
CA VAL A 172 -5.74 6.12 -17.08
C VAL A 172 -4.81 7.30 -17.29
N ARG A 173 -3.62 7.04 -17.82
CA ARG A 173 -2.65 8.07 -18.18
C ARG A 173 -2.21 7.87 -19.62
N ILE A 174 -2.35 8.90 -20.43
CA ILE A 174 -1.92 8.92 -21.83
C ILE A 174 -0.92 10.07 -21.99
N ILE A 175 0.26 9.76 -22.52
CA ILE A 175 1.30 10.75 -22.83
C ILE A 175 1.71 10.53 -24.28
N ALA A 176 1.67 11.60 -25.08
CA ALA A 176 2.13 11.59 -26.45
C ALA A 176 3.29 12.57 -26.61
N SER A 177 4.29 12.20 -27.39
CA SER A 177 5.35 13.13 -27.76
C SER A 177 4.78 14.20 -28.69
N SER A 178 4.92 15.48 -28.34
CA SER A 178 4.74 16.54 -29.32
C SER A 178 5.95 16.60 -30.24
N PRO A 179 5.79 16.84 -31.56
CA PRO A 179 6.92 17.17 -32.41
C PRO A 179 7.57 18.42 -31.83
N THR A 180 8.79 18.29 -31.30
CA THR A 180 9.59 19.44 -30.94
C THR A 180 9.79 20.25 -32.21
N SER A 181 9.01 21.33 -32.34
CA SER A 181 9.26 22.36 -33.33
C SER A 181 10.66 22.89 -33.03
N SER A 182 11.62 22.43 -33.81
CA SER A 182 12.98 22.95 -33.87
C SER A 182 12.96 24.36 -34.48
N LYS A 183 12.24 25.29 -33.84
CA LYS A 183 12.42 26.73 -34.04
C LYS A 183 13.09 27.28 -32.80
N SER A 184 14.42 27.25 -32.86
CA SER A 184 15.32 28.27 -32.32
C SER A 184 14.71 29.16 -31.23
N ARG A 185 14.75 28.70 -29.98
CA ARG A 185 14.64 29.60 -28.83
C ARG A 185 16.01 30.25 -28.64
N ARG A 186 16.25 31.37 -29.34
CA ARG A 186 17.22 32.38 -28.89
C ARG A 186 16.78 32.80 -27.48
N ARG A 187 17.49 32.31 -26.48
CA ARG A 187 17.20 32.55 -25.06
C ARG A 187 17.76 33.91 -24.69
N THR A 188 16.92 34.95 -24.73
CA THR A 188 17.23 36.23 -24.10
C THR A 188 17.09 36.04 -22.59
N THR A 189 18.21 35.97 -21.89
CA THR A 189 18.27 35.92 -20.42
C THR A 189 17.90 37.28 -19.85
N ALA A 190 16.73 37.38 -19.21
CA ALA A 190 16.43 38.46 -18.26
C ALA A 190 16.43 37.85 -16.86
N SER A 191 17.35 38.30 -15.99
CA SER A 191 17.41 37.89 -14.59
C SER A 191 16.38 38.67 -13.78
N SER A 192 15.55 37.98 -12.99
CA SER A 192 14.81 38.62 -11.90
C SER A 192 15.36 38.10 -10.56
N ARG A 193 15.89 39.04 -9.76
CA ARG A 193 16.21 38.86 -8.35
C ARG A 193 14.91 38.86 -7.54
N SER A 194 14.81 37.93 -6.58
CA SER A 194 13.80 37.93 -5.53
C SER A 194 14.54 38.10 -4.21
N SER A 195 14.27 39.20 -3.51
CA SER A 195 14.73 39.46 -2.14
C SER A 195 13.60 39.05 -1.19
N ILE A 196 13.92 38.21 -0.21
CA ILE A 196 13.04 37.92 0.93
C ILE A 196 13.70 38.60 2.13
N GLU A 197 13.03 39.61 2.68
CA GLU A 197 13.33 40.14 4.01
C GLU A 197 12.67 39.25 5.07
N SER A 198 13.40 39.14 6.19
CA SER A 198 13.20 38.32 7.37
C SER A 198 12.05 38.74 8.27
#